data_AF-C6KE35-F1
#
_entry.id   AF-C6KE35-F1
#
_cell.length_a   1.000
_cell.length_b   1.000
_cell.length_c   1.000
_cell.angle_alpha   90.00
_cell.angle_beta   90.00
_cell.angle_gamma   90.00
#
_symmetry.space_group_name_H-M   'P 1'
#
loop_
_entity.id
_entity.type
_entity.pdbx_description
1 polymer ?
#
loop_
_entity_poly.entity_id
_entity_poly.type
_entity_poly.pdbx_seq_one_letter_code
_entity_poly.pdbx_strand_id
1 'polypeptide(L)'
;MRVAALLDKHEFKCGPCPRRETCEFLKLVIKTKAKANKPFLPTDKTEFLDDRSKSITIDRSKCVLCGRCVAACKEKTGTGNIEIAGKGPDRKVQAIEGKCFDETNCLLCGQCVAACPVAALNEKPHIDRVKEALEDPNKHVIVAMAPAVRTSMGELFKMGYGVDVTGKLYSSLRQLGFDKVFDINFGADMTIMEEATEFIERINNNGPFPMFTSCCPAWVRQAENYYPELLGNLSSAKSPQQIFGAASKTYYPTVEGLDPKSVYTVTIMPCTAKKYEADRTEMENEGLRNIDAVLTTRELAKMIKDAKINFAALEDEKADPAMGEYTGAGVIFGATGGVMEAALRSAKDFVEDKDLTDIEYKQVRGLDGIKEATVEIGGKTTMLL
;
A
#
# COMPACT_ATOMS: atom_id res chain seq x y z
N MET A 1 11.15 31.82 0.89
CA MET A 1 12.57 31.39 0.76
C MET A 1 12.92 31.39 -0.72
N ARG A 2 14.06 31.99 -1.14
CA ARG A 2 14.45 32.02 -2.57
C ARG A 2 14.99 30.64 -3.00
N VAL A 3 14.71 30.20 -4.23
CA VAL A 3 15.09 28.86 -4.74
C VAL A 3 16.60 28.58 -4.61
N ALA A 4 17.45 29.59 -4.83
CA ALA A 4 18.90 29.49 -4.64
C ALA A 4 19.31 29.08 -3.22
N ALA A 5 18.66 29.63 -2.19
CA ALA A 5 18.95 29.29 -0.79
C ALA A 5 18.53 27.86 -0.42
N LEU A 6 17.55 27.28 -1.14
CA LEU A 6 17.21 25.87 -1.00
C LEU A 6 18.27 24.98 -1.66
N LEU A 7 18.82 25.38 -2.82
CA LEU A 7 19.90 24.65 -3.49
C LEU A 7 21.18 24.58 -2.64
N ASP A 8 21.48 25.62 -1.85
CA ASP A 8 22.62 25.63 -0.91
C ASP A 8 22.55 24.54 0.18
N LYS A 9 21.39 23.88 0.33
CA LYS A 9 21.15 22.80 1.30
C LYS A 9 20.57 21.53 0.68
N HIS A 10 20.60 21.42 -0.65
CA HIS A 10 19.95 20.34 -1.38
C HIS A 10 20.96 19.61 -2.26
N GLU A 11 21.11 18.30 -2.07
CA GLU A 11 22.02 17.49 -2.88
C GLU A 11 21.40 17.35 -4.28
N PHE A 12 21.76 18.25 -5.18
CA PHE A 12 21.14 18.38 -6.49
C PHE A 12 21.74 17.40 -7.53
N LYS A 13 21.63 16.10 -7.22
CA LYS A 13 22.03 14.99 -8.10
C LYS A 13 20.77 14.27 -8.61
N CYS A 14 20.24 14.72 -9.74
CA CYS A 14 18.95 14.23 -10.25
C CYS A 14 19.03 12.86 -10.95
N GLY A 15 20.20 12.48 -11.47
CA GLY A 15 20.39 11.21 -12.22
C GLY A 15 19.84 9.97 -11.51
N PRO A 16 20.35 9.63 -10.31
CA PRO A 16 19.89 8.47 -9.54
C PRO A 16 18.65 8.74 -8.68
N CYS A 17 18.07 9.95 -8.71
CA CYS A 17 17.01 10.34 -7.79
C CYS A 17 15.67 9.70 -8.17
N PRO A 18 14.94 9.04 -7.24
CA PRO A 18 13.67 8.38 -7.55
C PRO A 18 12.56 9.34 -7.99
N ARG A 19 12.70 10.64 -7.66
CA ARG A 19 11.74 11.69 -8.06
C ARG A 19 12.14 12.44 -9.33
N ARG A 20 13.17 12.01 -10.07
CA ARG A 20 13.70 12.71 -11.25
C ARG A 20 12.61 13.19 -12.23
N GLU A 21 11.59 12.38 -12.45
CA GLU A 21 10.54 12.63 -13.44
C GLU A 21 9.36 13.47 -12.90
N THR A 22 9.20 13.55 -11.57
CA THR A 22 8.03 14.18 -10.92
C THR A 22 8.40 15.20 -9.84
N CYS A 23 9.66 15.60 -9.74
CA CYS A 23 10.16 16.53 -8.72
C CYS A 23 9.66 17.96 -8.98
N GLU A 24 8.92 18.51 -8.01
CA GLU A 24 8.45 19.90 -8.08
C GLU A 24 9.61 20.90 -7.94
N PHE A 25 10.61 20.58 -7.11
CA PHE A 25 11.76 21.45 -6.90
C PHE A 25 12.64 21.57 -8.15
N LEU A 26 12.85 20.47 -8.89
CA LEU A 26 13.56 20.50 -10.17
C LEU A 26 12.84 21.41 -11.18
N LYS A 27 11.51 21.32 -11.26
CA LYS A 27 10.70 22.21 -12.12
C LYS A 27 10.91 23.69 -11.74
N LEU A 28 10.96 24.02 -10.45
CA LEU A 28 11.20 25.39 -9.98
C LEU A 28 12.62 25.88 -10.26
N VAL A 29 13.63 25.04 -10.06
CA VAL A 29 15.03 25.35 -10.36
C VAL A 29 15.19 25.68 -11.85
N ILE A 30 14.63 24.86 -12.74
CA ILE A 30 14.65 25.09 -14.19
C ILE A 30 13.91 26.40 -14.53
N LYS A 31 12.68 26.57 -14.01
CA LYS A 31 11.83 27.74 -14.30
C LYS A 31 12.48 29.06 -13.90
N THR A 32 13.21 29.08 -12.78
CA THR A 32 13.81 30.29 -12.22
C THR A 32 15.28 30.48 -12.61
N LYS A 33 15.89 29.51 -13.30
CA LYS A 33 17.33 29.45 -13.58
C LYS A 33 18.18 29.63 -12.32
N ALA A 34 17.67 29.16 -11.18
CA ALA A 34 18.35 29.31 -9.89
C ALA A 34 19.67 28.54 -9.87
N LYS A 35 20.66 29.10 -9.18
CA LYS A 35 21.96 28.47 -8.93
C LYS A 35 22.24 28.50 -7.43
N ALA A 36 22.90 27.46 -6.92
CA ALA A 36 23.45 27.48 -5.57
C ALA A 36 24.56 28.55 -5.51
N ASN A 37 24.66 29.26 -4.39
CA ASN A 37 25.85 30.04 -4.06
C ASN A 37 27.01 29.09 -3.72
N LYS A 38 26.71 28.01 -3.00
CA LYS A 38 27.65 26.92 -2.71
C LYS A 38 26.92 25.59 -2.90
N PRO A 39 27.31 24.76 -3.89
CA PRO A 39 26.71 23.45 -4.09
C PRO A 39 26.77 22.58 -2.82
N PHE A 40 25.63 22.04 -2.42
CA PHE A 40 25.56 21.11 -1.29
C PHE A 40 25.95 19.70 -1.76
N LEU A 41 27.15 19.28 -1.38
CA LEU A 41 27.76 18.00 -1.74
C LEU A 41 28.20 17.26 -0.47
N PRO A 42 27.26 16.69 0.32
CA PRO A 42 27.62 15.91 1.49
C PRO A 42 28.49 14.71 1.08
N THR A 43 29.62 14.51 1.76
CA THR A 43 30.53 13.39 1.53
C THR A 43 30.05 12.12 2.22
N ASP A 44 29.43 12.26 3.38
CA ASP A 44 28.75 11.19 4.10
C ASP A 44 27.24 11.48 4.15
N LYS A 45 26.44 10.51 3.74
CA LYS A 45 24.97 10.61 3.75
C LYS A 45 24.34 9.97 4.98
N THR A 46 25.07 9.19 5.77
CA THR A 46 24.52 8.44 6.91
C THR A 46 23.79 9.35 7.89
N GLU A 47 24.33 10.53 8.19
CA GLU A 47 23.71 11.53 9.07
C GLU A 47 22.39 12.13 8.53
N PHE A 48 22.19 12.05 7.22
CA PHE A 48 20.98 12.57 6.55
C PHE A 48 19.90 11.50 6.38
N LEU A 49 20.31 10.23 6.35
CA LEU A 49 19.44 9.10 6.08
C LEU A 49 18.80 8.59 7.38
N ASP A 50 17.54 8.21 7.27
CA ASP A 50 16.84 7.42 8.29
C ASP A 50 16.06 6.33 7.58
N ASP A 51 16.58 5.11 7.66
CA ASP A 51 16.07 3.93 6.97
C ASP A 51 15.67 2.81 7.94
N ARG A 52 15.54 3.14 9.24
CA ARG A 52 15.24 2.19 10.31
C ARG A 52 13.85 1.56 10.18
N SER A 53 12.88 2.33 9.69
CA SER A 53 11.49 1.87 9.54
C SER A 53 11.35 0.80 8.46
N LYS A 54 10.38 -0.10 8.66
CA LYS A 54 9.95 -1.09 7.66
C LYS A 54 9.15 -0.48 6.51
N SER A 55 8.66 0.76 6.64
CA SER A 55 7.73 1.36 5.67
C SER A 55 8.19 2.67 5.04
N ILE A 56 8.83 3.56 5.81
CA ILE A 56 9.13 4.94 5.38
C ILE A 56 10.60 5.25 5.61
N THR A 57 11.25 5.90 4.65
CA THR A 57 12.63 6.37 4.76
C THR A 57 12.71 7.88 4.60
N ILE A 58 13.72 8.50 5.24
CA ILE A 58 14.02 9.92 5.10
C ILE A 58 15.40 10.11 4.46
N ASP A 59 15.50 10.92 3.42
CA ASP A 59 16.76 11.50 2.93
C ASP A 59 16.76 13.01 3.13
N ARG A 60 17.34 13.46 4.26
CA ARG A 60 17.37 14.87 4.62
C ARG A 60 18.24 15.71 3.69
N SER A 61 19.16 15.10 2.94
CA SER A 61 19.97 15.81 1.94
C SER A 61 19.11 16.36 0.78
N LYS A 62 17.88 15.86 0.63
CA LYS A 62 16.90 16.35 -0.35
C LYS A 62 15.82 17.24 0.26
N CYS A 63 15.76 17.36 1.58
CA CYS A 63 14.66 18.07 2.25
C CYS A 63 14.75 19.58 2.01
N VAL A 64 13.62 20.19 1.64
CA VAL A 64 13.50 21.64 1.44
C VAL A 64 12.81 22.35 2.62
N LEU A 65 12.62 21.65 3.75
CA LEU A 65 11.98 22.14 4.98
C LEU A 65 10.65 22.89 4.76
N CYS A 66 9.86 22.44 3.79
CA CYS A 66 8.60 23.11 3.41
C CYS A 66 7.43 22.86 4.38
N GLY A 67 7.54 21.87 5.28
CA GLY A 67 6.50 21.54 6.27
C GLY A 67 5.27 20.80 5.72
N ARG A 68 5.17 20.54 4.41
CA ARG A 68 4.03 19.83 3.79
C ARG A 68 3.79 18.45 4.42
N CYS A 69 4.85 17.72 4.72
CA CYS A 69 4.76 16.39 5.34
C CYS A 69 4.20 16.45 6.78
N VAL A 70 4.55 17.47 7.56
CA VAL A 70 4.02 17.72 8.91
C VAL A 70 2.56 18.11 8.85
N ALA A 71 2.20 19.06 7.97
CA ALA A 71 0.82 19.48 7.77
C ALA A 71 -0.06 18.31 7.32
N ALA A 72 0.37 17.54 6.32
CA ALA A 72 -0.37 16.39 5.82
C ALA A 72 -0.56 15.29 6.87
N CYS A 73 0.45 15.01 7.71
CA CYS A 73 0.27 14.05 8.81
C CYS A 73 -0.82 14.54 9.78
N LYS A 74 -0.76 15.80 10.22
CA LYS A 74 -1.76 16.33 11.15
C LYS A 74 -3.17 16.34 10.54
N GLU A 75 -3.30 16.81 9.31
CA GLU A 75 -4.59 16.93 8.63
C GLU A 75 -5.21 15.57 8.27
N LYS A 76 -4.41 14.62 7.77
CA LYS A 76 -4.93 13.35 7.27
C LYS A 76 -5.08 12.27 8.34
N THR A 77 -4.31 12.33 9.43
CA THR A 77 -4.35 11.28 10.47
C THR A 77 -4.75 11.79 11.85
N GLY A 78 -4.65 13.10 12.10
CA GLY A 78 -4.81 13.65 13.46
C GLY A 78 -3.70 13.30 14.44
N THR A 79 -2.72 12.48 14.06
CA THR A 79 -1.74 11.90 15.00
C THR A 79 -0.49 12.75 15.21
N GLY A 80 -0.05 13.50 14.18
CA GLY A 80 1.12 14.39 14.28
C GLY A 80 2.48 13.70 14.51
N ASN A 81 2.71 12.50 13.97
CA ASN A 81 3.92 11.69 14.24
C ASN A 81 5.17 12.07 13.40
N ILE A 82 5.20 13.27 12.83
CA ILE A 82 6.33 13.81 12.08
C ILE A 82 6.45 15.30 12.38
N GLU A 83 7.68 15.78 12.63
CA GLU A 83 7.95 17.13 13.09
C GLU A 83 9.13 17.77 12.34
N ILE A 84 9.29 19.09 12.52
CA ILE A 84 10.54 19.79 12.22
C ILE A 84 11.21 20.12 13.56
N ALA A 85 12.22 19.34 13.92
CA ALA A 85 13.00 19.54 15.14
C ALA A 85 14.22 20.45 14.89
N GLY A 86 14.82 20.96 15.97
CA GLY A 86 16.01 21.81 15.92
C GLY A 86 15.72 23.31 15.70
N LYS A 87 16.76 24.14 15.75
CA LYS A 87 16.68 25.60 15.56
C LYS A 87 17.68 26.06 14.49
N GLY A 88 17.35 27.17 13.82
CA GLY A 88 18.25 27.78 12.84
C GLY A 88 18.72 26.81 11.74
N PRO A 89 20.04 26.59 11.58
CA PRO A 89 20.59 25.70 10.56
C PRO A 89 20.35 24.21 10.83
N ASP A 90 20.14 23.82 12.09
CA ASP A 90 20.01 22.41 12.52
C ASP A 90 18.58 21.87 12.35
N ARG A 91 17.70 22.65 11.73
CA ARG A 91 16.31 22.25 11.50
C ARG A 91 16.26 21.03 10.58
N LYS A 92 15.58 19.96 11.03
CA LYS A 92 15.42 18.73 10.25
C LYS A 92 14.04 18.13 10.43
N VAL A 93 13.54 17.50 9.36
CA VAL A 93 12.34 16.66 9.43
C VAL A 93 12.70 15.34 10.10
N GLN A 94 11.89 14.86 11.04
CA GLN A 94 12.07 13.57 11.71
C GLN A 94 10.73 13.06 12.25
N ALA A 95 10.69 11.77 12.63
CA ALA A 95 9.63 11.29 13.51
C ALA A 95 9.76 11.97 14.89
N ILE A 96 8.68 11.94 15.67
CA ILE A 96 8.64 12.51 17.03
C ILE A 96 9.81 11.96 17.86
N GLU A 97 10.48 12.86 18.59
CA GLU A 97 11.64 12.55 19.45
C GLU A 97 12.86 11.94 18.72
N GLY A 98 12.87 11.94 17.37
CA GLY A 98 13.94 11.34 16.58
C GLY A 98 13.96 9.80 16.58
N LYS A 99 12.91 9.16 17.11
CA LYS A 99 12.73 7.69 17.11
C LYS A 99 12.53 7.14 15.70
N CYS A 100 12.57 5.81 15.55
CA CYS A 100 12.08 5.17 14.34
C CYS A 100 10.56 5.39 14.23
N PHE A 101 10.01 5.62 13.03
CA PHE A 101 8.55 5.76 12.87
C PHE A 101 7.77 4.58 13.46
N ASP A 102 8.31 3.36 13.31
CA ASP A 102 7.66 2.11 13.74
C ASP A 102 7.51 2.03 15.27
N GLU A 103 8.40 2.71 16.01
CA GLU A 103 8.47 2.78 17.48
C GLU A 103 7.65 3.94 18.06
N THR A 104 6.93 4.67 17.21
CA THR A 104 6.02 5.76 17.60
C THR A 104 4.59 5.39 17.25
N ASN A 105 3.64 6.26 17.59
CA ASN A 105 2.25 6.11 17.19
C ASN A 105 2.00 6.39 15.69
N CYS A 106 3.05 6.46 14.86
CA CYS A 106 2.93 6.61 13.42
C CYS A 106 2.17 5.43 12.82
N LEU A 107 1.20 5.73 11.95
CA LEU A 107 0.38 4.73 11.26
C LEU A 107 1.07 4.13 10.03
N LEU A 108 2.25 4.65 9.66
CA LEU A 108 3.02 4.22 8.49
C LEU A 108 2.27 4.37 7.14
N CYS A 109 1.20 5.16 7.12
CA CYS A 109 0.28 5.30 5.97
C CYS A 109 0.90 6.02 4.75
N GLY A 110 2.05 6.67 4.91
CA GLY A 110 2.77 7.30 3.81
C GLY A 110 2.15 8.60 3.27
N GLN A 111 1.14 9.18 3.91
CA GLN A 111 0.56 10.47 3.50
C GLN A 111 1.62 11.59 3.50
N CYS A 112 2.60 11.53 4.41
CA CYS A 112 3.75 12.43 4.41
C CYS A 112 4.67 12.24 3.19
N VAL A 113 4.81 11.00 2.69
CA VAL A 113 5.57 10.66 1.47
C VAL A 113 4.86 11.23 0.24
N ALA A 114 3.55 11.01 0.13
CA ALA A 114 2.74 11.55 -0.98
C ALA A 114 2.75 13.09 -1.02
N ALA A 115 2.73 13.75 0.15
CA ALA A 115 2.77 15.20 0.25
C ALA A 115 4.15 15.80 -0.07
N CYS A 116 5.22 15.02 -0.12
CA CYS A 116 6.58 15.53 -0.28
C CYS A 116 6.86 16.00 -1.73
N PRO A 117 7.36 17.24 -1.96
CA PRO A 117 7.63 17.74 -3.32
C PRO A 117 8.91 17.18 -3.97
N VAL A 118 9.72 16.46 -3.19
CA VAL A 118 11.09 16.03 -3.49
C VAL A 118 11.32 14.60 -2.99
N ALA A 119 12.48 14.02 -3.23
CA ALA A 119 12.84 12.66 -2.77
C ALA A 119 13.31 12.59 -1.30
N ALA A 120 12.78 13.47 -0.42
CA ALA A 120 13.20 13.52 0.98
C ALA A 120 12.46 12.51 1.86
N LEU A 121 11.27 12.09 1.47
CA LEU A 121 10.49 11.04 2.11
C LEU A 121 10.17 10.02 1.03
N ASN A 122 10.45 8.75 1.29
CA ASN A 122 10.20 7.66 0.36
C ASN A 122 9.66 6.45 1.12
N GLU A 123 9.17 5.46 0.39
CA GLU A 123 8.95 4.10 0.88
C GLU A 123 10.27 3.41 1.24
N LYS A 124 10.23 2.42 2.14
CA LYS A 124 11.33 1.48 2.35
C LYS A 124 11.44 0.55 1.14
N PRO A 125 12.55 0.56 0.37
CA PRO A 125 12.62 -0.23 -0.85
C PRO A 125 12.60 -1.73 -0.58
N HIS A 126 11.80 -2.48 -1.35
CA HIS A 126 11.85 -3.94 -1.43
C HIS A 126 12.27 -4.41 -2.83
N ILE A 127 12.60 -3.50 -3.76
CA ILE A 127 13.07 -3.83 -5.12
C ILE A 127 14.23 -4.83 -5.08
N ASP A 128 15.18 -4.66 -4.16
CA ASP A 128 16.36 -5.55 -4.10
C ASP A 128 15.97 -6.97 -3.67
N ARG A 129 15.06 -7.11 -2.68
CA ARG A 129 14.49 -8.42 -2.31
C ARG A 129 13.86 -9.15 -3.51
N VAL A 130 13.14 -8.39 -4.35
CA VAL A 130 12.47 -8.94 -5.54
C VAL A 130 13.46 -9.29 -6.64
N LYS A 131 14.47 -8.47 -6.88
CA LYS A 131 15.53 -8.76 -7.87
C LYS A 131 16.31 -10.01 -7.50
N GLU A 132 16.73 -10.11 -6.24
CA GLU A 132 17.43 -11.29 -5.71
C GLU A 132 16.58 -12.56 -5.89
N ALA A 133 15.27 -12.49 -5.62
CA ALA A 133 14.37 -13.61 -5.81
C ALA A 133 14.19 -14.00 -7.29
N LEU A 134 14.07 -13.03 -8.20
CA LEU A 134 13.93 -13.27 -9.64
C LEU A 134 15.22 -13.82 -10.28
N GLU A 135 16.38 -13.55 -9.68
CA GLU A 135 17.68 -14.06 -10.12
C GLU A 135 18.02 -15.44 -9.51
N ASP A 136 17.31 -15.89 -8.47
CA ASP A 136 17.54 -17.18 -7.82
C ASP A 136 16.78 -18.31 -8.57
N PRO A 137 17.50 -19.25 -9.24
CA PRO A 137 16.86 -20.33 -9.99
C PRO A 137 16.10 -21.34 -9.11
N ASN A 138 16.23 -21.27 -7.78
CA ASN A 138 15.52 -22.13 -6.84
C ASN A 138 14.22 -21.49 -6.31
N LYS A 139 13.89 -20.28 -6.76
CA LYS A 139 12.66 -19.58 -6.38
C LYS A 139 11.64 -19.64 -7.49
N HIS A 140 10.40 -19.87 -7.08
CA HIS A 140 9.22 -19.70 -7.89
C HIS A 140 8.54 -18.41 -7.44
N VAL A 141 8.78 -17.32 -8.19
CA VAL A 141 8.41 -15.96 -7.81
C VAL A 141 7.04 -15.61 -8.37
N ILE A 142 6.05 -15.54 -7.49
CA ILE A 142 4.69 -15.11 -7.86
C ILE A 142 4.51 -13.63 -7.55
N VAL A 143 3.65 -12.96 -8.31
CA VAL A 143 3.29 -11.56 -8.08
C VAL A 143 1.79 -11.34 -8.11
N ALA A 144 1.28 -10.51 -7.21
CA ALA A 144 -0.13 -10.11 -7.18
C ALA A 144 -0.31 -8.62 -6.87
N MET A 145 -1.12 -7.92 -7.67
CA MET A 145 -1.34 -6.47 -7.51
C MET A 145 -2.64 -6.15 -6.77
N ALA A 146 -2.63 -5.09 -5.95
CA ALA A 146 -3.81 -4.57 -5.25
C ALA A 146 -4.79 -3.84 -6.18
N PRO A 147 -6.07 -3.66 -5.76
CA PRO A 147 -7.11 -3.07 -6.60
C PRO A 147 -6.70 -1.72 -7.21
N ALA A 148 -6.22 -0.75 -6.41
CA ALA A 148 -5.95 0.60 -6.90
C ALA A 148 -4.70 0.75 -7.79
N VAL A 149 -3.88 -0.29 -7.95
CA VAL A 149 -2.68 -0.22 -8.81
C VAL A 149 -3.09 -0.04 -10.27
N ARG A 150 -4.12 -0.76 -10.71
CA ARG A 150 -4.60 -0.76 -12.11
C ARG A 150 -5.26 0.52 -12.57
N THR A 151 -5.69 1.38 -11.65
CA THR A 151 -6.33 2.67 -11.95
C THR A 151 -5.39 3.87 -11.77
N SER A 152 -4.19 3.66 -11.22
CA SER A 152 -3.20 4.73 -10.94
C SER A 152 -1.89 4.58 -11.69
N MET A 153 -1.50 3.37 -12.09
CA MET A 153 -0.19 3.13 -12.72
C MET A 153 0.01 3.94 -14.01
N GLY A 154 -1.03 4.09 -14.83
CA GLY A 154 -0.98 4.80 -16.11
C GLY A 154 -0.47 6.25 -16.00
N GLU A 155 -0.69 6.91 -14.86
CA GLU A 155 -0.22 8.29 -14.60
C GLU A 155 1.30 8.40 -14.74
N LEU A 156 2.03 7.39 -14.25
CA LEU A 156 3.49 7.36 -14.27
C LEU A 156 4.06 7.04 -15.66
N PHE A 157 3.21 6.62 -16.59
CA PHE A 157 3.54 6.34 -18.00
C PHE A 157 2.89 7.35 -18.96
N LYS A 158 2.45 8.50 -18.45
CA LYS A 158 1.87 9.61 -19.23
C LYS A 158 0.57 9.23 -19.96
N MET A 159 -0.19 8.29 -19.43
CA MET A 159 -1.47 7.85 -20.01
C MET A 159 -2.67 8.69 -19.53
N GLY A 160 -2.47 9.60 -18.58
CA GLY A 160 -3.54 10.39 -17.96
C GLY A 160 -4.05 9.76 -16.65
N TYR A 161 -5.14 10.32 -16.12
CA TYR A 161 -5.77 9.90 -14.86
C TYR A 161 -6.97 8.98 -15.12
N GLY A 162 -7.20 8.00 -14.24
CA GLY A 162 -8.40 7.15 -14.29
C GLY A 162 -8.43 6.16 -15.46
N VAL A 163 -7.28 5.86 -16.06
CA VAL A 163 -7.16 4.86 -17.13
C VAL A 163 -6.98 3.49 -16.49
N ASP A 164 -7.84 2.54 -16.87
CA ASP A 164 -7.65 1.13 -16.53
C ASP A 164 -6.50 0.55 -17.36
N VAL A 165 -5.45 0.09 -16.67
CA VAL A 165 -4.27 -0.53 -17.27
C VAL A 165 -4.04 -1.96 -16.78
N THR A 166 -5.11 -2.65 -16.38
CA THR A 166 -5.06 -4.01 -15.81
C THR A 166 -4.30 -5.00 -16.72
N GLY A 167 -4.69 -5.12 -18.00
CA GLY A 167 -4.05 -6.06 -18.92
C GLY A 167 -2.57 -5.76 -19.19
N LYS A 168 -2.21 -4.47 -19.29
CA LYS A 168 -0.82 -4.00 -19.46
C LYS A 168 0.04 -4.30 -18.25
N LEU A 169 -0.53 -4.20 -17.04
CA LEU A 169 0.15 -4.62 -15.82
C LEU A 169 0.49 -6.10 -15.88
N TYR A 170 -0.46 -6.96 -16.22
CA TYR A 170 -0.18 -8.40 -16.33
C TYR A 170 0.91 -8.71 -17.35
N SER A 171 0.83 -8.14 -18.56
CA SER A 171 1.87 -8.32 -19.58
C SER A 171 3.25 -7.81 -19.11
N SER A 172 3.28 -6.64 -18.46
CA SER A 172 4.54 -6.08 -17.95
C SER A 172 5.18 -6.94 -16.85
N LEU A 173 4.37 -7.59 -16.02
CA LEU A 173 4.86 -8.47 -14.95
C LEU A 173 5.47 -9.75 -15.54
N ARG A 174 4.88 -10.32 -16.60
CA ARG A 174 5.50 -11.44 -17.32
C ARG A 174 6.82 -11.03 -17.97
N GLN A 175 6.89 -9.85 -18.59
CA GLN A 175 8.14 -9.33 -19.17
C GLN A 175 9.23 -9.04 -18.13
N LEU A 176 8.86 -8.77 -16.87
CA LEU A 176 9.80 -8.61 -15.76
C LEU A 176 10.33 -9.95 -15.22
N GLY A 177 9.79 -11.09 -15.68
CA GLY A 177 10.29 -12.42 -15.33
C GLY A 177 9.58 -13.09 -14.15
N PHE A 178 8.42 -12.61 -13.70
CA PHE A 178 7.64 -13.32 -12.69
C PHE A 178 7.06 -14.63 -13.24
N ASP A 179 7.14 -15.72 -12.47
CA ASP A 179 6.73 -17.06 -12.90
C ASP A 179 5.21 -17.23 -12.98
N LYS A 180 4.48 -16.54 -12.09
CA LYS A 180 3.01 -16.44 -12.13
C LYS A 180 2.52 -15.04 -11.80
N VAL A 181 1.49 -14.62 -12.52
CA VAL A 181 0.84 -13.33 -12.35
C VAL A 181 -0.57 -13.54 -11.82
N PHE A 182 -0.74 -13.32 -10.51
CA PHE A 182 -2.00 -13.41 -9.79
C PHE A 182 -2.54 -12.01 -9.44
N ASP A 183 -3.64 -11.96 -8.66
CA ASP A 183 -4.27 -10.69 -8.29
C ASP A 183 -4.71 -10.68 -6.82
N ILE A 184 -4.46 -9.58 -6.12
CA ILE A 184 -4.87 -9.45 -4.71
C ILE A 184 -6.40 -9.29 -4.60
N ASN A 185 -7.09 -8.95 -5.68
CA ASN A 185 -8.55 -8.99 -5.69
C ASN A 185 -9.08 -10.41 -5.39
N PHE A 186 -8.38 -11.48 -5.79
CA PHE A 186 -8.71 -12.85 -5.35
C PHE A 186 -8.62 -12.96 -3.82
N GLY A 187 -7.54 -12.42 -3.24
CA GLY A 187 -7.40 -12.31 -1.79
C GLY A 187 -8.47 -11.43 -1.14
N ALA A 188 -9.01 -10.44 -1.85
CA ALA A 188 -10.11 -9.62 -1.36
C ALA A 188 -11.41 -10.41 -1.29
N ASP A 189 -11.71 -11.20 -2.31
CA ASP A 189 -12.85 -12.12 -2.29
C ASP A 189 -12.68 -13.17 -1.17
N MET A 190 -11.47 -13.71 -0.96
CA MET A 190 -11.17 -14.58 0.19
C MET A 190 -11.43 -13.89 1.54
N THR A 191 -10.98 -12.63 1.70
CA THR A 191 -11.27 -11.86 2.92
C THR A 191 -12.77 -11.70 3.13
N ILE A 192 -13.55 -11.43 2.07
CA ILE A 192 -15.01 -11.33 2.19
C ILE A 192 -15.64 -12.65 2.62
N MET A 193 -15.19 -13.79 2.12
CA MET A 193 -15.71 -15.09 2.55
C MET A 193 -15.59 -15.28 4.07
N GLU A 194 -14.44 -14.93 4.65
CA GLU A 194 -14.20 -15.05 6.09
C GLU A 194 -14.92 -13.94 6.88
N GLU A 195 -14.78 -12.69 6.44
CA GLU A 195 -15.28 -11.51 7.17
C GLU A 195 -16.82 -11.42 7.15
N ALA A 196 -17.47 -11.77 6.03
CA ALA A 196 -18.93 -11.88 5.97
C ALA A 196 -19.45 -13.04 6.82
N THR A 197 -18.76 -14.19 6.83
CA THR A 197 -19.13 -15.32 7.69
C THR A 197 -19.01 -14.94 9.17
N GLU A 198 -17.89 -14.35 9.58
CA GLU A 198 -17.68 -13.88 10.96
C GLU A 198 -18.73 -12.84 11.37
N PHE A 199 -19.10 -11.93 10.47
CA PHE A 199 -20.14 -10.94 10.74
C PHE A 199 -21.50 -11.59 11.05
N ILE A 200 -21.88 -12.61 10.26
CA ILE A 200 -23.12 -13.36 10.46
C ILE A 200 -23.08 -14.13 11.78
N GLU A 201 -21.95 -14.74 12.11
CA GLU A 201 -21.77 -15.41 13.40
C GLU A 201 -21.97 -14.44 14.57
N ARG A 202 -21.40 -13.23 14.50
CA ARG A 202 -21.62 -12.18 15.52
C ARG A 202 -23.09 -11.75 15.58
N ILE A 203 -23.78 -11.64 14.44
CA ILE A 203 -25.24 -11.38 14.38
C ILE A 203 -26.05 -12.48 15.09
N ASN A 204 -25.69 -13.74 14.90
CA ASN A 204 -26.38 -14.87 15.50
C ASN A 204 -26.08 -15.01 17.00
N ASN A 205 -24.85 -14.67 17.41
CA ASN A 205 -24.40 -14.72 18.80
C ASN A 205 -24.75 -13.46 19.62
N ASN A 206 -25.42 -12.47 19.02
CA ASN A 206 -25.69 -11.15 19.60
C ASN A 206 -24.43 -10.40 20.06
N GLY A 207 -23.34 -10.52 19.31
CA GLY A 207 -22.10 -9.79 19.51
C GLY A 207 -20.85 -10.67 19.43
N PRO A 208 -19.66 -10.09 19.74
CA PRO A 208 -19.46 -8.70 20.17
C PRO A 208 -19.64 -7.68 19.03
N PHE A 209 -20.22 -6.51 19.36
CA PHE A 209 -20.40 -5.38 18.43
C PHE A 209 -19.71 -4.11 18.94
N PRO A 210 -19.34 -3.18 18.04
CA PRO A 210 -19.33 -3.31 16.58
C PRO A 210 -18.21 -4.27 16.10
N MET A 211 -18.32 -4.81 14.89
CA MET A 211 -17.18 -5.46 14.22
C MET A 211 -16.46 -4.43 13.34
N PHE A 212 -15.14 -4.34 13.47
CA PHE A 212 -14.33 -3.45 12.64
C PHE A 212 -13.58 -4.25 11.57
N THR A 213 -13.45 -3.68 10.37
CA THR A 213 -12.57 -4.28 9.36
C THR A 213 -11.11 -4.27 9.83
N SER A 214 -10.34 -5.31 9.47
CA SER A 214 -8.93 -5.47 9.85
C SER A 214 -7.96 -5.36 8.66
N CYS A 215 -8.47 -5.13 7.45
CA CYS A 215 -7.68 -5.21 6.21
C CYS A 215 -6.68 -4.05 5.98
N CYS A 216 -6.89 -2.91 6.64
CA CYS A 216 -6.06 -1.71 6.52
C CYS A 216 -4.99 -1.67 7.64
N PRO A 217 -3.70 -1.87 7.34
CA PRO A 217 -2.66 -1.92 8.38
C PRO A 217 -2.44 -0.59 9.09
N ALA A 218 -2.73 0.54 8.44
CA ALA A 218 -2.68 1.85 9.09
C ALA A 218 -3.77 2.00 10.15
N TRP A 219 -4.97 1.47 9.89
CA TRP A 219 -6.07 1.39 10.85
C TRP A 219 -5.76 0.42 11.99
N VAL A 220 -5.24 -0.78 11.68
CA VAL A 220 -4.81 -1.74 12.73
C VAL A 220 -3.78 -1.09 13.67
N ARG A 221 -2.77 -0.40 13.13
CA ARG A 221 -1.83 0.37 13.95
C ARG A 221 -2.48 1.50 14.74
N GLN A 222 -3.53 2.13 14.20
CA GLN A 222 -4.26 3.16 14.93
C GLN A 222 -5.00 2.55 16.12
N ALA A 223 -5.67 1.42 15.94
CA ALA A 223 -6.31 0.67 17.00
C ALA A 223 -5.27 0.23 18.06
N GLU A 224 -4.15 -0.38 17.65
CA GLU A 224 -3.08 -0.80 18.56
C GLU A 224 -2.53 0.37 19.41
N ASN A 225 -2.33 1.54 18.80
CA ASN A 225 -1.66 2.68 19.45
C ASN A 225 -2.59 3.59 20.25
N TYR A 226 -3.87 3.65 19.89
CA TYR A 226 -4.81 4.65 20.43
C TYR A 226 -6.11 4.07 21.00
N TYR A 227 -6.53 2.90 20.52
CA TYR A 227 -7.80 2.25 20.90
C TYR A 227 -7.61 0.74 21.14
N PRO A 228 -6.65 0.33 22.00
CA PRO A 228 -6.33 -1.08 22.19
C PRO A 228 -7.53 -1.89 22.71
N GLU A 229 -8.49 -1.25 23.37
CA GLU A 229 -9.75 -1.84 23.80
C GLU A 229 -10.63 -2.34 22.63
N LEU A 230 -10.43 -1.83 21.41
CA LEU A 230 -11.17 -2.25 20.22
C LEU A 230 -10.54 -3.45 19.50
N LEU A 231 -9.36 -3.91 19.92
CA LEU A 231 -8.65 -5.00 19.24
C LEU A 231 -9.45 -6.31 19.22
N GLY A 232 -10.19 -6.60 20.29
CA GLY A 232 -11.09 -7.76 20.36
C GLY A 232 -12.28 -7.68 19.40
N ASN A 233 -12.54 -6.51 18.82
CA ASN A 233 -13.66 -6.25 17.93
C ASN A 233 -13.26 -6.19 16.45
N LEU A 234 -11.96 -6.16 16.11
CA LEU A 234 -11.50 -6.29 14.73
C LEU A 234 -11.91 -7.67 14.17
N SER A 235 -12.22 -7.74 12.88
CA SER A 235 -12.42 -9.01 12.19
C SER A 235 -11.13 -9.83 12.26
N SER A 236 -11.32 -11.12 12.54
CA SER A 236 -10.25 -12.12 12.56
C SER A 236 -9.71 -12.44 11.16
N ALA A 237 -10.45 -12.10 10.11
CA ALA A 237 -10.03 -12.31 8.73
C ALA A 237 -8.69 -11.61 8.47
N LYS A 238 -7.74 -12.34 7.88
CA LYS A 238 -6.51 -11.74 7.37
C LYS A 238 -6.86 -10.73 6.28
N SER A 239 -6.06 -9.67 6.16
CA SER A 239 -6.21 -8.73 5.05
C SER A 239 -6.04 -9.44 3.69
N PRO A 240 -6.54 -8.86 2.58
CA PRO A 240 -6.43 -9.45 1.25
C PRO A 240 -4.98 -9.82 0.88
N GLN A 241 -4.01 -9.01 1.32
CA GLN A 241 -2.60 -9.30 1.15
C GLN A 241 -2.17 -10.56 1.92
N GLN A 242 -2.53 -10.64 3.20
CA GLN A 242 -2.03 -11.71 4.07
C GLN A 242 -2.76 -13.03 3.87
N ILE A 243 -4.05 -12.98 3.54
CA ILE A 243 -4.84 -14.18 3.26
C ILE A 243 -4.42 -14.80 1.92
N PHE A 244 -4.16 -13.97 0.90
CA PHE A 244 -3.54 -14.40 -0.35
C PHE A 244 -2.18 -15.03 -0.11
N GLY A 245 -1.33 -14.36 0.69
CA GLY A 245 -0.01 -14.85 1.05
C GLY A 245 -0.05 -16.22 1.73
N ALA A 246 -0.94 -16.40 2.70
CA ALA A 246 -1.13 -17.70 3.36
C ALA A 246 -1.55 -18.80 2.37
N ALA A 247 -2.49 -18.52 1.47
CA ALA A 247 -2.90 -19.45 0.42
C ALA A 247 -1.77 -19.74 -0.59
N SER A 248 -0.91 -18.76 -0.87
CA SER A 248 0.22 -18.94 -1.78
C SER A 248 1.28 -19.93 -1.26
N LYS A 249 1.32 -20.17 0.05
CA LYS A 249 2.25 -21.13 0.69
C LYS A 249 1.60 -22.46 1.07
N THR A 250 0.29 -22.61 0.82
CA THR A 250 -0.48 -23.81 1.25
C THR A 250 -1.30 -24.39 0.10
N TYR A 251 -2.30 -23.65 -0.36
CA TYR A 251 -3.15 -24.02 -1.51
C TYR A 251 -2.35 -24.10 -2.81
N TYR A 252 -1.62 -23.04 -3.15
CA TYR A 252 -0.91 -22.93 -4.43
C TYR A 252 0.13 -24.04 -4.67
N PRO A 253 0.99 -24.39 -3.70
CA PRO A 253 1.93 -25.51 -3.86
C PRO A 253 1.23 -26.85 -4.09
N THR A 254 0.05 -27.06 -3.48
CA THR A 254 -0.73 -28.30 -3.63
C THR A 254 -1.27 -28.46 -5.05
N VAL A 255 -1.73 -27.36 -5.69
CA VAL A 255 -2.33 -27.41 -7.03
C VAL A 255 -1.28 -27.44 -8.16
N GLU A 256 -0.10 -26.85 -7.96
CA GLU A 256 0.97 -26.82 -8.98
C GLU A 256 2.08 -27.87 -8.72
N GLY A 257 2.05 -28.59 -7.59
CA GLY A 257 3.08 -29.56 -7.24
C GLY A 257 4.44 -28.94 -6.91
N LEU A 258 4.44 -27.78 -6.25
CA LEU A 258 5.65 -27.05 -5.85
C LEU A 258 6.05 -27.35 -4.40
N ASP A 259 7.32 -27.19 -4.05
CA ASP A 259 7.73 -27.08 -2.64
C ASP A 259 7.31 -25.71 -2.11
N PRO A 260 6.49 -25.61 -1.03
CA PRO A 260 6.13 -24.33 -0.41
C PRO A 260 7.33 -23.41 -0.09
N LYS A 261 8.51 -23.96 0.20
CA LYS A 261 9.74 -23.20 0.50
C LYS A 261 10.35 -22.51 -0.72
N SER A 262 10.04 -23.01 -1.91
CA SER A 262 10.47 -22.41 -3.18
C SER A 262 9.60 -21.21 -3.58
N VAL A 263 8.36 -21.14 -3.10
CA VAL A 263 7.43 -20.06 -3.45
C VAL A 263 7.83 -18.75 -2.78
N TYR A 264 8.10 -17.74 -3.60
CA TYR A 264 8.40 -16.37 -3.19
C TYR A 264 7.26 -15.45 -3.61
N THR A 265 6.55 -14.88 -2.65
CA THR A 265 5.32 -14.11 -2.89
C THR A 265 5.58 -12.61 -2.83
N VAL A 266 5.43 -11.95 -3.97
CA VAL A 266 5.55 -10.50 -4.13
C VAL A 266 4.17 -9.86 -4.27
N THR A 267 3.91 -8.77 -3.57
CA THR A 267 2.70 -7.97 -3.80
C THR A 267 3.03 -6.57 -4.29
N ILE A 268 2.11 -5.98 -5.06
CA ILE A 268 2.19 -4.58 -5.49
C ILE A 268 1.07 -3.80 -4.84
N MET A 269 1.41 -2.81 -4.04
CA MET A 269 0.49 -2.11 -3.14
C MET A 269 0.52 -0.59 -3.35
N PRO A 270 -0.63 0.11 -3.30
CA PRO A 270 -0.68 1.57 -3.23
C PRO A 270 -0.38 2.10 -1.82
N CYS A 271 0.27 1.30 -0.95
CA CYS A 271 0.36 1.54 0.49
C CYS A 271 1.75 1.21 1.04
N THR A 272 2.33 2.11 1.85
CA THR A 272 3.60 1.85 2.54
C THR A 272 3.42 0.95 3.76
N ALA A 273 2.33 1.10 4.51
CA ALA A 273 2.07 0.30 5.72
C ALA A 273 1.91 -1.21 5.43
N LYS A 274 1.58 -1.59 4.18
CA LYS A 274 1.55 -2.99 3.75
C LYS A 274 2.92 -3.68 3.82
N LYS A 275 4.03 -2.93 3.75
CA LYS A 275 5.39 -3.45 4.01
C LYS A 275 5.56 -3.83 5.48
N TYR A 276 5.13 -2.97 6.40
CA TYR A 276 5.14 -3.29 7.84
C TYR A 276 4.28 -4.51 8.16
N GLU A 277 3.07 -4.58 7.59
CA GLU A 277 2.19 -5.74 7.75
C GLU A 277 2.83 -7.03 7.22
N ALA A 278 3.45 -6.99 6.04
CA ALA A 278 4.17 -8.10 5.45
C ALA A 278 5.39 -8.54 6.26
N ASP A 279 5.98 -7.65 7.06
CA ASP A 279 7.16 -7.90 7.90
C ASP A 279 6.81 -8.11 9.40
N ARG A 280 5.52 -8.27 9.75
CA ARG A 280 5.08 -8.65 11.12
C ARG A 280 5.53 -10.08 11.45
N THR A 281 6.04 -10.32 12.65
CA THR A 281 6.64 -11.61 13.03
C THR A 281 5.65 -12.76 12.95
N GLU A 282 4.40 -12.52 13.32
CA GLU A 282 3.29 -13.48 13.31
C GLU A 282 2.72 -13.78 11.91
N MET A 283 3.13 -13.04 10.87
CA MET A 283 2.63 -13.20 9.51
C MET A 283 3.38 -14.28 8.72
N GLU A 284 3.31 -15.51 9.24
CA GLU A 284 3.90 -16.71 8.63
C GLU A 284 3.04 -17.95 8.87
N ASN A 285 3.26 -18.98 8.04
CA ASN A 285 2.67 -20.30 8.12
C ASN A 285 3.83 -21.31 8.17
N GLU A 286 3.99 -22.03 9.29
CA GLU A 286 5.04 -23.05 9.47
C GLU A 286 6.47 -22.54 9.18
N GLY A 287 6.78 -21.31 9.61
CA GLY A 287 8.07 -20.65 9.36
C GLY A 287 8.24 -20.09 7.94
N LEU A 288 7.20 -20.17 7.10
CA LEU A 288 7.17 -19.56 5.77
C LEU A 288 6.42 -18.23 5.85
N ARG A 289 7.06 -17.13 5.45
CA ARG A 289 6.39 -15.83 5.35
C ARG A 289 5.20 -15.93 4.41
N ASN A 290 4.07 -15.33 4.82
CA ASN A 290 2.90 -15.23 3.95
C ASN A 290 3.26 -14.41 2.70
N ILE A 291 3.94 -13.28 2.91
CA ILE A 291 4.40 -12.35 1.88
C ILE A 291 5.89 -12.07 2.11
N ASP A 292 6.70 -12.26 1.08
CA ASP A 292 8.16 -12.11 1.16
C ASP A 292 8.62 -10.69 0.79
N ALA A 293 7.92 -10.06 -0.16
CA ALA A 293 8.17 -8.68 -0.56
C ALA A 293 6.90 -7.92 -0.94
N VAL A 294 6.93 -6.61 -0.72
CA VAL A 294 5.85 -5.68 -1.08
C VAL A 294 6.47 -4.52 -1.83
N LEU A 295 6.14 -4.38 -3.11
CA LEU A 295 6.49 -3.23 -3.93
C LEU A 295 5.38 -2.18 -3.86
N THR A 296 5.72 -0.90 -3.85
CA THR A 296 4.74 0.15 -4.13
C THR A 296 4.43 0.25 -5.63
N THR A 297 3.34 0.92 -6.00
CA THR A 297 3.08 1.34 -7.40
C THR A 297 4.27 2.09 -8.01
N ARG A 298 4.98 2.91 -7.21
CA ARG A 298 6.15 3.68 -7.69
C ARG A 298 7.37 2.78 -7.89
N GLU A 299 7.58 1.81 -7.01
CA GLU A 299 8.66 0.83 -7.17
C GLU A 299 8.47 -0.02 -8.41
N LEU A 300 7.25 -0.53 -8.65
CA LEU A 300 6.96 -1.28 -9.88
C LEU A 300 7.13 -0.40 -11.14
N ALA A 301 6.63 0.84 -11.11
CA ALA A 301 6.83 1.77 -12.24
C ALA A 301 8.32 2.00 -12.55
N LYS A 302 9.16 2.08 -11.50
CA LYS A 302 10.61 2.16 -11.66
C LYS A 302 11.19 0.88 -12.27
N MET A 303 10.79 -0.30 -11.80
CA MET A 303 11.26 -1.58 -12.34
C MET A 303 10.94 -1.71 -13.85
N ILE A 304 9.70 -1.41 -14.25
CA ILE A 304 9.26 -1.44 -15.66
C ILE A 304 10.11 -0.47 -16.52
N LYS A 305 10.38 0.74 -16.02
CA LYS A 305 11.20 1.75 -16.73
C LYS A 305 12.68 1.38 -16.79
N ASP A 306 13.21 0.78 -15.73
CA ASP A 306 14.59 0.31 -15.69
C ASP A 306 14.78 -0.84 -16.71
N ALA A 307 13.80 -1.75 -16.83
CA ALA A 307 13.74 -2.83 -17.81
C ALA A 307 13.44 -2.37 -19.26
N LYS A 308 13.22 -1.07 -19.49
CA LYS A 308 12.93 -0.48 -20.82
C LYS A 308 11.66 -1.02 -21.48
N ILE A 309 10.72 -1.54 -20.69
CA ILE A 309 9.42 -2.02 -21.18
C ILE A 309 8.58 -0.82 -21.62
N ASN A 310 8.09 -0.85 -22.86
CA ASN A 310 7.18 0.18 -23.39
C ASN A 310 5.75 -0.03 -22.90
N PHE A 311 5.53 0.21 -21.61
CA PHE A 311 4.27 -0.08 -20.90
C PHE A 311 3.00 0.39 -21.62
N ALA A 312 3.02 1.63 -22.15
CA ALA A 312 1.85 2.22 -22.78
C ALA A 312 1.44 1.53 -24.10
N ALA A 313 2.37 0.81 -24.73
CA ALA A 313 2.15 0.09 -25.99
C ALA A 313 2.04 -1.43 -25.80
N LEU A 314 1.97 -1.91 -24.55
CA LEU A 314 1.75 -3.33 -24.30
C LEU A 314 0.35 -3.74 -24.71
N GLU A 315 0.27 -4.93 -25.29
CA GLU A 315 -0.99 -5.63 -25.45
C GLU A 315 -1.50 -6.12 -24.08
N ASP A 316 -2.81 -6.24 -23.98
CA ASP A 316 -3.44 -6.68 -22.75
C ASP A 316 -3.33 -8.21 -22.62
N GLU A 317 -2.92 -8.66 -21.43
CA GLU A 317 -2.95 -10.07 -21.06
C GLU A 317 -3.91 -10.30 -19.90
N LYS A 318 -4.08 -11.56 -19.49
CA LYS A 318 -4.88 -11.96 -18.32
C LYS A 318 -3.99 -12.43 -17.17
N ALA A 319 -4.51 -12.39 -15.95
CA ALA A 319 -3.89 -13.09 -14.82
C ALA A 319 -3.95 -14.60 -15.01
N ASP A 320 -3.06 -15.32 -14.33
CA ASP A 320 -3.11 -16.77 -14.19
C ASP A 320 -4.31 -17.14 -13.28
N PRO A 321 -5.17 -18.11 -13.68
CA PRO A 321 -6.50 -18.23 -13.10
C PRO A 321 -6.53 -18.73 -11.65
N ALA A 322 -5.60 -19.61 -11.26
CA ALA A 322 -5.65 -20.34 -9.97
C ALA A 322 -5.81 -19.44 -8.72
N MET A 323 -5.23 -18.24 -8.75
CA MET A 323 -5.38 -17.23 -7.71
C MET A 323 -5.46 -15.81 -8.31
N GLY A 324 -5.93 -15.70 -9.56
CA GLY A 324 -5.99 -14.43 -10.31
C GLY A 324 -7.39 -14.04 -10.76
N GLU A 325 -8.36 -14.95 -10.67
CA GLU A 325 -9.78 -14.62 -10.88
C GLU A 325 -10.29 -13.75 -9.72
N TYR A 326 -11.21 -12.83 -10.01
CA TYR A 326 -11.82 -11.99 -8.98
C TYR A 326 -13.21 -11.51 -9.38
N THR A 327 -14.01 -11.18 -8.37
CA THR A 327 -15.35 -10.65 -8.55
C THR A 327 -15.36 -9.11 -8.59
N GLY A 328 -16.50 -8.53 -8.98
CA GLY A 328 -16.72 -7.09 -8.86
C GLY A 328 -16.76 -6.59 -7.41
N ALA A 329 -16.90 -7.46 -6.41
CA ALA A 329 -16.81 -7.12 -4.99
C ALA A 329 -15.34 -6.91 -4.58
N GLY A 330 -14.43 -7.82 -4.96
CA GLY A 330 -13.00 -7.65 -4.75
C GLY A 330 -12.41 -6.40 -5.42
N VAL A 331 -12.88 -6.04 -6.62
CA VAL A 331 -12.38 -4.86 -7.36
C VAL A 331 -12.59 -3.55 -6.61
N ILE A 332 -13.72 -3.38 -5.90
CA ILE A 332 -14.07 -2.10 -5.27
C ILE A 332 -13.35 -1.85 -3.94
N PHE A 333 -12.59 -2.81 -3.40
CA PHE A 333 -11.82 -2.67 -2.16
C PHE A 333 -10.89 -1.45 -2.12
N GLY A 334 -10.41 -1.00 -3.28
CA GLY A 334 -9.53 0.16 -3.39
C GLY A 334 -10.20 1.51 -3.09
N ALA A 335 -11.53 1.56 -2.99
CA ALA A 335 -12.30 2.76 -2.69
C ALA A 335 -12.85 2.73 -1.26
N THR A 336 -12.94 3.90 -0.62
CA THR A 336 -13.62 4.03 0.69
C THR A 336 -15.07 3.57 0.59
N GLY A 337 -15.48 2.67 1.49
CA GLY A 337 -16.79 1.99 1.45
C GLY A 337 -16.84 0.72 0.61
N GLY A 338 -15.82 0.43 -0.20
CA GLY A 338 -15.81 -0.75 -1.07
C GLY A 338 -15.80 -2.08 -0.31
N VAL A 339 -15.03 -2.17 0.79
CA VAL A 339 -15.01 -3.37 1.66
C VAL A 339 -16.38 -3.59 2.30
N MET A 340 -17.01 -2.52 2.81
CA MET A 340 -18.34 -2.57 3.39
C MET A 340 -19.37 -3.05 2.36
N GLU A 341 -19.40 -2.45 1.17
CA GLU A 341 -20.29 -2.89 0.10
C GLU A 341 -20.05 -4.34 -0.30
N ALA A 342 -18.80 -4.77 -0.44
CA ALA A 342 -18.45 -6.15 -0.78
C ALA A 342 -18.90 -7.15 0.30
N ALA A 343 -18.70 -6.83 1.57
CA ALA A 343 -19.13 -7.68 2.69
C ALA A 343 -20.65 -7.80 2.74
N LEU A 344 -21.40 -6.72 2.50
CA LEU A 344 -22.86 -6.74 2.51
C LEU A 344 -23.46 -7.61 1.41
N ARG A 345 -22.86 -7.60 0.22
CA ARG A 345 -23.31 -8.46 -0.91
C ARG A 345 -23.32 -9.92 -0.49
N SER A 346 -22.21 -10.42 0.05
CA SER A 346 -22.11 -11.82 0.49
C SER A 346 -22.89 -12.09 1.77
N ALA A 347 -22.83 -11.19 2.76
CA ALA A 347 -23.49 -11.41 4.03
C ALA A 347 -25.01 -11.52 3.91
N LYS A 348 -25.62 -10.73 3.02
CA LYS A 348 -27.07 -10.77 2.80
C LYS A 348 -27.51 -12.05 2.11
N ASP A 349 -26.79 -12.50 1.07
CA ASP A 349 -27.06 -13.77 0.39
C ASP A 349 -26.91 -14.97 1.34
N PHE A 350 -25.85 -14.98 2.16
CA PHE A 350 -25.61 -16.07 3.13
C PHE A 350 -26.71 -16.18 4.19
N VAL A 351 -27.26 -15.05 4.66
CA VAL A 351 -28.31 -15.06 5.69
C VAL A 351 -29.68 -15.36 5.09
N GLU A 352 -29.95 -14.89 3.88
CA GLU A 352 -31.26 -15.04 3.24
C GLU A 352 -31.42 -16.31 2.40
N ASP A 353 -30.33 -17.07 2.21
CA ASP A 353 -30.26 -18.27 1.37
C ASP A 353 -30.81 -18.01 -0.04
N LYS A 354 -30.37 -16.90 -0.63
CA LYS A 354 -30.84 -16.38 -1.93
C LYS A 354 -29.67 -15.78 -2.71
N ASP A 355 -29.80 -15.82 -4.03
CA ASP A 355 -28.98 -15.09 -4.98
C ASP A 355 -29.64 -13.72 -5.26
N LEU A 356 -29.24 -12.69 -4.52
CA LEU A 356 -29.87 -11.37 -4.64
C LEU A 356 -29.32 -10.59 -5.83
N THR A 357 -30.23 -9.95 -6.57
CA THR A 357 -29.86 -9.17 -7.77
C THR A 357 -29.57 -7.70 -7.45
N ASP A 358 -30.09 -7.17 -6.34
CA ASP A 358 -29.79 -5.81 -5.88
C ASP A 358 -28.58 -5.81 -4.95
N ILE A 359 -27.42 -5.57 -5.54
CA ILE A 359 -26.11 -5.67 -4.89
C ILE A 359 -25.42 -4.32 -4.73
N GLU A 360 -26.09 -3.21 -5.07
CA GLU A 360 -25.50 -1.87 -5.06
C GLU A 360 -25.78 -1.11 -3.76
N TYR A 361 -24.76 -1.01 -2.90
CA TYR A 361 -24.85 -0.26 -1.63
C TYR A 361 -24.29 1.16 -1.79
N LYS A 362 -24.95 2.00 -2.60
CA LYS A 362 -24.47 3.35 -2.94
C LYS A 362 -24.31 4.27 -1.73
N GLN A 363 -25.06 4.05 -0.67
CA GLN A 363 -25.05 4.82 0.57
C GLN A 363 -23.71 4.76 1.33
N VAL A 364 -22.88 3.74 1.09
CA VAL A 364 -21.52 3.65 1.69
C VAL A 364 -20.42 4.16 0.76
N ARG A 365 -20.75 4.52 -0.49
CA ARG A 365 -19.79 5.05 -1.48
C ARG A 365 -19.56 6.56 -1.26
N GLY A 366 -18.57 7.12 -1.95
CA GLY A 366 -18.28 8.57 -1.93
C GLY A 366 -17.17 8.98 -0.95
N LEU A 367 -16.89 10.27 -0.89
CA LEU A 367 -15.70 10.86 -0.25
C LEU A 367 -15.96 11.54 1.09
N ASP A 368 -17.17 11.42 1.63
CA ASP A 368 -17.50 11.93 2.96
C ASP A 368 -16.66 11.22 4.02
N GLY A 369 -16.27 11.97 5.06
CA GLY A 369 -15.31 11.48 6.07
C GLY A 369 -15.85 10.36 6.96
N ILE A 370 -17.15 10.38 7.25
CA ILE A 370 -17.91 9.35 7.97
C ILE A 370 -19.19 9.12 7.17
N LYS A 371 -19.57 7.87 6.96
CA LYS A 371 -20.74 7.49 6.15
C LYS A 371 -21.53 6.43 6.91
N GLU A 372 -22.78 6.71 7.17
CA GLU A 372 -23.67 5.82 7.91
C GLU A 372 -24.75 5.25 7.01
N ALA A 373 -25.10 3.98 7.24
CA ALA A 373 -26.18 3.31 6.54
C ALA A 373 -26.91 2.36 7.48
N THR A 374 -28.20 2.18 7.24
CA THR A 374 -28.98 1.12 7.88
C THR A 374 -29.39 0.13 6.81
N VAL A 375 -29.12 -1.15 7.04
CA VAL A 375 -29.42 -2.24 6.10
C VAL A 375 -30.23 -3.31 6.80
N GLU A 376 -31.08 -3.99 6.04
CA GLU A 376 -31.82 -5.15 6.52
C GLU A 376 -31.11 -6.43 6.07
N ILE A 377 -30.77 -7.30 7.03
CA ILE A 377 -30.12 -8.59 6.80
C ILE A 377 -30.88 -9.64 7.62
N GLY A 378 -31.52 -10.60 6.95
CA GLY A 378 -32.25 -11.69 7.62
C GLY A 378 -33.39 -11.22 8.53
N GLY A 379 -34.10 -10.16 8.14
CA GLY A 379 -35.17 -9.54 8.93
C GLY A 379 -34.69 -8.77 10.18
N LYS A 380 -33.38 -8.59 10.35
CA LYS A 380 -32.79 -7.72 11.38
C LYS A 380 -32.29 -6.42 10.75
N THR A 381 -32.55 -5.31 11.43
CA THR A 381 -32.01 -3.99 11.07
C THR A 381 -30.60 -3.85 11.64
N THR A 382 -29.61 -3.64 10.77
CA THR A 382 -28.20 -3.47 11.15
C THR A 382 -27.71 -2.08 10.74
N MET A 383 -27.11 -1.36 11.69
CA MET A 383 -26.46 -0.07 11.43
C MET A 383 -25.00 -0.28 11.05
N LEU A 384 -24.55 0.45 10.03
CA LEU A 384 -23.21 0.45 9.48
C LEU A 384 -22.63 1.86 9.63
N LEU A 385 -21.35 1.94 10.00
CA LEU A 385 -20.59 3.17 10.21
C LEU A 385 -19.25 3.12 9.47
#